data_AF-A0A382W7I1-F1
#
_entry.id   AF-A0A382W7I1-F1
#
_cell.length_a   1.000
_cell.length_b   1.000
_cell.length_c   1.000
_cell.angle_alpha   90.00
_cell.angle_beta   90.00
_cell.angle_gamma   90.00
#
_symmetry.space_group_name_H-M   'P 1'
#
loop_
_entity.id
_entity.type
_entity.pdbx_description
1 polymer ?
#
loop_
_entity_poly.entity_id
_entity_poly.type
_entity_poly.pdbx_seq_one_letter_code
_entity_poly.pdbx_strand_id
1 'polypeptide(L)' 'MERQQSTWENKVDYNLSESGVHPGSLKTLFDSEFIEKIVNTELTYGFTEGSNELRQSIASIYSGADPDNIQAFNGSAEA' A
#
# COMPACT_ATOMS: atom_id res chain seq x y z
N MET A 1 18.78 -7.44 -6.91
CA MET A 1 18.18 -7.88 -5.62
C MET A 1 17.22 -9.04 -5.85
N GLU A 2 16.23 -8.89 -6.74
CA GLU A 2 15.16 -9.87 -7.03
C GLU A 2 15.62 -11.34 -7.15
N ARG A 3 16.70 -11.61 -7.90
CA ARG A 3 17.24 -12.98 -8.04
C ARG A 3 17.66 -13.59 -6.70
N GLN A 4 18.29 -12.79 -5.83
CA GLN A 4 18.78 -13.26 -4.54
C GLN A 4 17.63 -13.47 -3.55
N GLN A 5 16.67 -12.54 -3.49
CA GLN A 5 15.43 -12.69 -2.72
C GLN A 5 14.69 -13.96 -3.14
N SER A 6 14.45 -14.16 -4.45
CA SER A 6 13.80 -15.39 -4.96
C SER A 6 14.49 -16.68 -4.54
N THR A 7 15.82 -16.65 -4.38
CA THR A 7 16.60 -17.84 -4.02
C THR A 7 16.59 -18.11 -2.51
N TRP A 8 16.59 -17.06 -1.67
CA TRP A 8 16.98 -17.13 -0.26
C TRP A 8 15.95 -16.59 0.74
N GLU A 9 14.98 -15.76 0.34
CA GLU A 9 14.03 -15.05 1.23
C GLU A 9 13.41 -15.95 2.29
N ASN A 10 12.98 -17.15 1.91
CA ASN A 10 12.27 -18.12 2.75
C ASN A 10 13.16 -19.26 3.26
N LYS A 11 14.49 -19.16 3.12
CA LYS A 11 15.45 -20.21 3.50
C LYS A 11 16.41 -19.79 4.62
N VAL A 12 16.25 -18.58 5.15
CA VAL A 12 17.10 -18.03 6.21
C VAL A 12 16.28 -17.86 7.48
N ASP A 13 16.88 -18.17 8.63
CA ASP A 13 16.23 -17.99 9.94
C ASP A 13 16.14 -16.50 10.33
N TYR A 14 17.08 -15.69 9.84
CA TYR A 14 17.15 -14.25 10.09
C TYR A 14 17.36 -13.51 8.76
N ASN A 15 16.34 -12.78 8.32
CA ASN A 15 16.44 -11.88 7.16
C ASN A 15 16.73 -10.46 7.65
N LEU A 16 17.93 -9.95 7.32
CA LEU A 16 18.38 -8.59 7.63
C LEU A 16 18.63 -7.76 6.35
N SER A 17 18.25 -8.25 5.18
CA SER A 17 18.55 -7.62 3.89
C SER A 17 17.46 -6.68 3.39
N GLU A 18 16.26 -6.72 3.96
CA GLU A 18 15.14 -5.89 3.53
C GLU A 18 15.31 -4.43 3.99
N SER A 19 15.01 -3.49 3.08
CA SER A 19 15.02 -2.06 3.38
C SER A 19 13.69 -1.54 3.92
N GLY A 20 12.65 -2.37 3.91
CA GLY A 20 11.31 -2.04 4.37
C GLY A 20 11.09 -2.33 5.86
N VAL A 21 9.90 -1.96 6.34
CA VAL A 21 9.41 -2.36 7.67
C VAL A 21 8.76 -3.75 7.61
N HIS A 22 8.70 -4.43 8.75
CA HIS A 22 8.07 -5.75 8.82
C HIS A 22 6.59 -5.68 8.44
N PRO A 23 6.09 -6.54 7.53
CA PRO A 23 4.70 -6.50 7.08
C PRO A 23 3.74 -6.87 8.22
N GLY A 24 2.64 -6.13 8.31
CA GLY A 24 1.53 -6.42 9.22
C GLY A 24 0.40 -7.18 8.53
N SER A 25 -0.50 -7.76 9.32
CA SER A 25 -1.79 -8.27 8.82
C SER A 25 -2.87 -7.18 8.88
N LEU A 26 -3.97 -7.36 8.15
CA LEU A 26 -5.12 -6.44 8.25
C LEU A 26 -5.63 -6.31 9.70
N LYS A 27 -5.64 -7.41 10.47
CA LYS A 27 -6.08 -7.45 11.87
C LYS A 27 -5.15 -6.70 12.82
N THR A 28 -3.89 -6.49 12.45
CA THR A 28 -2.95 -5.68 13.25
C THR A 28 -3.02 -4.20 12.92
N LEU A 29 -3.62 -3.83 11.79
CA LEU A 29 -3.67 -2.46 11.28
C LEU A 29 -5.05 -1.81 11.45
N PHE A 30 -6.12 -2.59 11.44
CA PHE A 30 -7.50 -2.08 11.45
C PHE A 30 -8.39 -2.82 12.46
N ASP A 31 -9.43 -2.14 12.92
CA ASP A 31 -10.47 -2.75 13.75
C ASP A 31 -11.39 -3.70 12.95
N SER A 32 -12.21 -4.46 13.67
CA SER A 32 -13.11 -5.44 13.06
C SER A 32 -14.19 -4.81 12.19
N GLU A 33 -14.67 -3.61 12.52
CA GLU A 33 -15.73 -2.96 11.74
C GLU A 33 -15.21 -2.56 10.35
N PHE A 34 -14.00 -2.02 10.29
CA PHE A 34 -13.37 -1.66 9.03
C PHE A 34 -13.03 -2.88 8.18
N ILE A 35 -12.56 -3.97 8.79
CA ILE A 35 -12.29 -5.22 8.08
C ILE A 35 -13.58 -5.77 7.45
N GLU A 36 -14.70 -5.75 8.17
CA GLU A 36 -16.00 -6.16 7.62
C GLU A 36 -16.42 -5.28 6.43
N LYS A 37 -16.15 -3.97 6.48
CA LYS A 37 -16.41 -3.08 5.33
C LYS A 37 -15.59 -3.51 4.10
N ILE A 38 -14.30 -3.82 4.27
CA ILE A 38 -13.44 -4.28 3.16
C ILE A 38 -14.01 -5.57 2.55
N VAL A 39 -14.34 -6.56 3.38
CA VAL A 39 -14.82 -7.88 2.92
C VAL A 39 -16.14 -7.77 2.16
N ASN A 40 -17.00 -6.82 2.52
CA ASN A 40 -18.29 -6.60 1.88
C ASN A 40 -18.26 -5.55 0.75
N THR A 41 -17.09 -5.06 0.36
CA THR A 41 -16.96 -4.09 -0.74
C THR A 41 -17.02 -4.79 -2.09
N GLU A 42 -17.87 -4.28 -2.98
CA GLU A 42 -17.96 -4.78 -4.36
C GLU A 42 -16.70 -4.41 -5.17
N LEU A 43 -16.13 -5.41 -5.85
CA LEU A 43 -14.94 -5.22 -6.69
C LEU A 43 -15.36 -4.66 -8.06
N THR A 44 -15.07 -3.38 -8.28
CA THR A 44 -15.27 -2.68 -9.55
C THR A 44 -13.92 -2.23 -10.11
N TYR A 45 -13.90 -1.63 -11.31
CA TYR A 45 -12.69 -0.99 -11.84
C TYR A 45 -12.22 0.21 -10.99
N GLY A 46 -13.07 0.74 -10.12
CA GLY A 46 -12.73 1.84 -9.22
C GLY A 46 -12.38 3.13 -9.95
N PHE A 47 -11.47 3.90 -9.36
CA PHE A 47 -11.00 5.19 -9.88
C PHE A 47 -9.62 5.02 -10.50
N THR A 48 -9.47 5.35 -11.78
CA THR A 48 -8.21 5.20 -12.53
C THR A 48 -7.07 6.06 -11.99
N GLU A 49 -7.37 7.20 -11.36
CA GLU A 49 -6.38 8.11 -10.77
C GLU A 49 -6.28 7.97 -9.23
N GLY A 50 -7.07 7.05 -8.64
CA GLY A 50 -7.33 6.99 -7.21
C GLY A 50 -8.60 7.76 -6.81
N SER A 51 -9.22 7.37 -5.69
CA SER A 51 -10.44 8.05 -5.21
C SER A 51 -10.13 9.48 -4.75
N ASN A 52 -11.16 10.33 -4.71
CA ASN A 52 -11.02 11.72 -4.27
C ASN A 52 -10.48 11.80 -2.84
N GLU A 53 -10.97 10.95 -1.94
CA GLU A 53 -10.57 10.89 -0.54
C GLU A 53 -9.10 10.47 -0.40
N LEU A 54 -8.65 9.51 -1.23
CA LEU A 54 -7.26 9.08 -1.26
C LEU A 54 -6.34 10.23 -1.70
N ARG A 55 -6.67 10.90 -2.82
CA ARG A 55 -5.87 12.00 -3.36
C ARG A 55 -5.77 13.17 -2.39
N GLN A 56 -6.88 13.52 -1.73
CA GLN A 56 -6.91 14.54 -0.67
C GLN A 56 -6.02 14.15 0.52
N SER A 57 -6.11 12.89 0.95
CA SER A 57 -5.29 12.39 2.07
C SER A 57 -3.80 12.46 1.75
N ILE A 58 -3.39 12.07 0.54
CA ILE A 58 -1.98 12.16 0.11
C ILE A 58 -1.52 13.61 0.02
N ALA A 59 -2.30 14.49 -0.62
CA ALA A 59 -1.96 15.91 -0.74
C ALA A 59 -1.75 16.56 0.65
N SER A 60 -2.55 16.17 1.65
CA SER A 60 -2.42 16.69 3.03
C SER A 60 -1.08 16.38 3.72
N ILE A 61 -0.34 15.37 3.24
CA ILE A 61 0.98 14.99 3.77
C ILE A 61 2.07 15.99 3.31
N TYR A 62 1.88 16.61 2.15
CA TYR A 62 2.89 17.45 1.49
C TYR A 62 2.47 18.92 1.46
N SER A 63 3.27 19.78 2.09
CA SER A 63 2.99 21.23 2.11
C SER A 63 2.92 21.81 0.70
N GLY A 64 1.78 22.44 0.37
CA GLY A 64 1.56 23.08 -0.92
C GLY A 64 1.15 22.15 -2.06
N ALA A 65 0.91 20.86 -1.80
CA ALA A 65 0.37 19.94 -2.80
C ALA A 65 -1.14 20.11 -2.95
N ASP A 66 -1.63 20.10 -4.19
CA ASP A 66 -3.06 20.05 -4.52
C ASP A 66 -3.46 18.61 -4.89
N PRO A 67 -4.69 18.14 -4.55
CA PRO A 67 -5.18 16.84 -4.99
C PRO A 67 -5.09 16.61 -6.51
N ASP A 68 -5.17 17.67 -7.32
CA ASP A 68 -4.99 17.64 -8.77
C ASP A 68 -3.56 17.28 -9.19
N ASN A 69 -2.58 17.38 -8.29
CA ASN A 69 -1.20 16.95 -8.51
C ASN A 69 -0.97 15.46 -8.20
N ILE A 70 -1.97 14.74 -7.68
CA ILE A 70 -1.83 13.37 -7.19
C ILE A 70 -2.43 12.37 -8.18
N GLN A 71 -1.66 11.32 -8.50
CA GLN A 71 -2.13 10.14 -9.22
C GLN A 71 -1.70 8.87 -8.46
N ALA A 72 -2.63 7.95 -8.23
CA ALA A 72 -2.35 6.67 -7.61
C ALA A 72 -1.85 5.63 -8.63
N PHE A 73 -0.83 4.87 -8.24
CA PHE A 73 -0.22 3.80 -9.03
C PHE A 73 -0.11 2.51 -8.20
N ASN A 74 0.16 1.36 -8.83
CA ASN A 74 0.36 0.07 -8.19
C ASN A 74 1.76 -0.02 -7.55
N GLY A 75 1.95 0.79 -6.50
CA GLY A 75 3.23 0.94 -5.82
C GLY A 75 4.19 1.91 -6.52
N SER A 76 5.24 2.30 -5.80
CA SER A 76 6.23 3.28 -6.28
C SER A 76 7.11 2.79 -7.41
N ALA A 77 7.04 1.50 -7.77
CA ALA A 77 7.75 0.95 -8.91
C ALA A 77 7.07 1.31 -10.25
N GLU A 78 5.76 1.61 -10.24
CA GLU A 78 5.01 2.06 -11.41
C GLU A 78 4.93 3.59 -11.54
N ALA A 79 4.93 4.31 -10.42
CA ALA A 79 4.85 5.78 -10.36
C ALA A 79 6.05 6.49 -11.02
#